data_AF-A0A9P5BUN3-F1
#
_entry.id   AF-A0A9P5BUN3-F1
#
_cell.length_a   1.000
_cell.length_b   1.000
_cell.length_c   1.000
_cell.angle_alpha   90.00
_cell.angle_beta   90.00
_cell.angle_gamma   90.00
#
_symmetry.space_group_name_H-M   'P 1'
#
loop_
_entity.id
_entity.type
_entity.pdbx_description
1 polymer ?
#
loop_
_entity_poly.entity_id
_entity_poly.type
_entity_poly.pdbx_seq_one_letter_code
_entity_poly.pdbx_strand_id
1 'polypeptide(L)'
;MYRDVSNASDQNILEKELGKLESRVSTIIAEIKKAFESSRDGFSMSRDQRDALRKFLFVMKYRGPGFHQRFHGNKLGRYVADDADRFEKYMAENGYGKPVDVWFKSIATILDLQFDLQGHWKE
;
A
#
# COMPACT_ATOMS: atom_id res chain seq x y z
N MET A 1 -14.00 -0.91 1.86
CA MET A 1 -13.09 0.20 1.55
C MET A 1 -13.15 0.57 0.07
N TYR A 2 -13.12 -0.39 -0.84
CA TYR A 2 -13.01 -0.12 -2.29
C TYR A 2 -14.34 -0.04 -3.06
N ARG A 3 -15.49 0.10 -2.39
CA ARG A 3 -16.82 -0.06 -3.01
C ARG A 3 -17.11 0.93 -4.14
N ASP A 4 -16.44 2.08 -4.15
CA ASP A 4 -16.61 3.12 -5.18
C ASP A 4 -15.67 2.95 -6.39
N VAL A 5 -14.84 1.91 -6.39
CA VAL A 5 -13.92 1.59 -7.49
C VAL A 5 -14.72 0.94 -8.62
N SER A 6 -14.44 1.41 -9.83
CA SER A 6 -15.19 1.09 -11.04
C SER A 6 -15.21 -0.40 -11.43
N ASN A 7 -14.30 -1.23 -10.89
CA ASN A 7 -14.22 -2.67 -11.19
C ASN A 7 -14.22 -3.56 -9.94
N ALA A 8 -15.32 -4.30 -9.71
CA ALA A 8 -15.47 -5.21 -8.58
C ALA A 8 -14.49 -6.41 -8.62
N SER A 9 -14.06 -6.85 -9.80
CA SER A 9 -13.07 -7.93 -9.96
C SER A 9 -11.73 -7.52 -9.38
N ASP A 10 -11.32 -6.28 -9.64
CA ASP A 10 -10.04 -5.75 -9.17
C ASP A 10 -10.02 -5.64 -7.64
N GLN A 11 -11.15 -5.26 -7.03
CA GLN A 11 -11.29 -5.17 -5.57
C GLN A 11 -10.99 -6.52 -4.88
N ASN A 12 -11.55 -7.61 -5.41
CA ASN A 12 -11.32 -8.96 -4.85
C ASN A 12 -9.86 -9.39 -4.97
N ILE A 13 -9.21 -9.08 -6.09
CA ILE A 13 -7.79 -9.35 -6.30
C ILE A 13 -6.96 -8.56 -5.28
N LEU A 14 -7.27 -7.28 -5.09
CA LEU A 14 -6.54 -6.42 -4.16
C LEU A 14 -6.64 -6.91 -2.72
N GLU A 15 -7.85 -7.23 -2.25
CA GLU A 15 -8.05 -7.75 -0.89
C GLU A 15 -7.33 -9.10 -0.70
N LYS A 16 -7.28 -9.95 -1.74
CA LYS A 16 -6.51 -11.20 -1.70
C LYS A 16 -5.01 -10.95 -1.55
N GLU A 17 -4.43 -10.02 -2.30
CA GLU A 17 -3.01 -9.69 -2.19
C GLU A 17 -2.68 -9.00 -0.85
N LEU A 18 -3.59 -8.17 -0.34
CA LEU A 18 -3.48 -7.59 1.01
C LEU A 18 -3.47 -8.67 2.09
N GLY A 19 -4.37 -9.66 1.99
CA GLY A 19 -4.42 -10.78 2.93
C GLY A 19 -3.15 -11.63 2.91
N LYS A 20 -2.52 -11.84 1.75
CA LYS A 20 -1.21 -12.51 1.66
C LYS A 20 -0.11 -11.72 2.36
N LEU A 21 -0.05 -10.40 2.13
CA LEU A 21 0.94 -9.54 2.76
C LEU A 21 0.74 -9.52 4.28
N GLU A 22 -0.49 -9.39 4.75
CA GLU A 22 -0.85 -9.42 6.16
C GLU A 22 -0.45 -10.74 6.81
N SER A 23 -0.82 -11.87 6.21
CA SER A 23 -0.45 -13.21 6.71
C SER A 23 1.07 -13.36 6.85
N ARG A 24 1.84 -12.95 5.84
CA ARG A 24 3.31 -12.99 5.88
C ARG A 24 3.87 -12.12 7.01
N VAL A 25 3.35 -10.90 7.19
CA VAL A 25 3.81 -10.00 8.24
C VAL A 25 3.41 -10.47 9.64
N SER A 26 2.23 -11.04 9.81
CA SER A 26 1.80 -11.63 11.08
C SER A 26 2.76 -12.73 11.55
N THR A 27 3.23 -13.59 10.64
CA THR A 27 4.24 -14.61 10.98
C THR A 27 5.54 -13.97 11.46
N ILE A 28 6.03 -12.94 10.76
CA ILE A 28 7.26 -12.23 11.15
C ILE A 28 7.10 -11.58 12.53
N ILE A 29 5.97 -10.92 12.80
CA ILE A 29 5.70 -10.29 14.11
C ILE A 29 5.64 -11.34 15.21
N ALA A 30 5.04 -12.51 14.96
CA ALA A 30 4.99 -13.61 15.93
C ALA A 30 6.40 -14.15 16.24
N GLU A 31 7.26 -14.29 15.23
CA GLU A 31 8.67 -14.67 15.41
C GLU A 31 9.45 -13.66 16.25
N ILE A 32 9.28 -12.37 15.95
CA ILE A 32 9.86 -11.27 16.73
C ILE A 32 9.42 -11.37 18.18
N LYS A 33 8.12 -11.47 18.43
CA LYS A 33 7.55 -11.57 19.78
C LYS A 33 8.14 -12.75 20.55
N LYS A 34 8.16 -13.93 19.95
CA LYS A 34 8.71 -15.15 20.56
C LYS A 34 10.19 -15.01 20.90
N ALA A 35 10.98 -14.35 20.05
CA ALA A 35 12.40 -14.13 20.29
C ALA A 35 12.64 -13.23 21.51
N PHE A 36 11.86 -12.16 21.64
CA PHE A 36 11.93 -11.25 22.80
C PHE A 36 11.40 -11.89 24.09
N GLU A 37 10.37 -12.73 24.02
CA GLU A 37 9.84 -13.46 25.18
C GLU A 37 10.81 -14.54 25.70
N SER A 38 11.68 -15.06 24.84
CA SER A 38 12.65 -16.10 25.19
C SER A 38 13.95 -15.57 25.80
N SER A 39 14.00 -14.28 26.20
CA SER A 39 15.19 -13.60 26.74
C SER A 39 16.44 -13.73 25.85
N ARG A 40 16.28 -13.85 24.52
CA ARG A 40 17.42 -13.80 23.60
C ARG A 40 17.91 -12.36 23.50
N ASP A 41 19.24 -12.19 23.52
CA ASP A 41 19.91 -10.87 23.40
C ASP A 41 19.68 -10.14 22.07
N GLY A 42 18.94 -10.74 21.13
CA GLY A 42 18.54 -10.06 19.89
C GLY A 42 17.71 -10.92 18.94
N PHE A 43 17.09 -10.24 17.98
CA PHE A 43 16.41 -10.83 16.83
C PHE A 43 17.13 -10.44 15.55
N SER A 44 17.66 -11.44 14.83
CA SER A 44 18.20 -11.22 13.49
C SER A 44 17.08 -11.34 12.47
N MET A 45 16.99 -10.37 11.56
CA MET A 45 15.94 -10.28 10.55
C MET A 45 16.55 -10.23 9.16
N SER A 46 16.05 -11.06 8.24
CA SER A 46 16.47 -11.02 6.84
C SER A 46 16.03 -9.71 6.17
N ARG A 47 16.68 -9.35 5.07
CA ARG A 47 16.28 -8.18 4.25
C ARG A 47 14.83 -8.33 3.78
N ASP A 48 14.45 -9.53 3.34
CA ASP A 48 13.11 -9.85 2.86
C ASP A 48 12.02 -9.68 3.92
N GLN A 49 12.31 -10.08 5.17
CA GLN A 49 11.39 -9.86 6.29
C GLN A 49 11.21 -8.37 6.58
N ARG A 50 12.31 -7.61 6.54
CA ARG A 50 12.30 -6.16 6.75
C ARG A 50 11.53 -5.43 5.66
N ASP A 51 11.71 -5.83 4.40
CA ASP A 51 11.04 -5.23 3.26
C ASP A 51 9.55 -5.58 3.23
N ALA A 52 9.16 -6.79 3.64
CA ALA A 52 7.76 -7.15 3.85
C ALA A 52 7.10 -6.27 4.92
N LEU A 53 7.77 -6.04 6.06
CA LEU A 53 7.30 -5.14 7.12
C LEU A 53 7.16 -3.69 6.63
N ARG A 54 8.15 -3.17 5.91
CA ARG A 54 8.11 -1.82 5.33
C ARG A 54 6.96 -1.67 4.34
N LYS A 55 6.81 -2.63 3.43
CA LYS A 55 5.70 -2.65 2.46
C LYS A 55 4.36 -2.62 3.19
N PHE A 56 4.19 -3.50 4.18
CA PHE A 56 2.97 -3.57 4.97
C PHE A 56 2.67 -2.24 5.68
N LEU A 57 3.63 -1.68 6.42
CA LEU A 57 3.45 -0.42 7.13
C LEU A 57 3.10 0.73 6.18
N PHE A 58 3.77 0.81 5.03
CA PHE A 58 3.47 1.81 4.01
C PHE A 58 2.05 1.65 3.47
N VAL A 59 1.67 0.43 3.05
CA VAL A 59 0.34 0.16 2.50
C VAL A 59 -0.75 0.42 3.54
N MET A 60 -0.55 0.03 4.80
CA MET A 60 -1.51 0.31 5.88
C MET A 60 -1.67 1.81 6.13
N LYS A 61 -0.58 2.59 6.09
CA LYS A 61 -0.65 4.05 6.20
C LYS A 61 -1.34 4.67 4.98
N TYR A 62 -0.98 4.23 3.78
CA TYR A 62 -1.47 4.77 2.52
C TYR A 62 -2.94 4.40 2.24
N ARG A 63 -3.42 3.27 2.75
CA ARG A 63 -4.84 2.94 2.72
C ARG A 63 -5.64 3.60 3.84
N GLY A 64 -4.98 4.24 4.80
CA GLY A 64 -5.61 4.80 5.99
C GLY A 64 -6.56 5.98 5.69
N PRO A 65 -7.33 6.42 6.70
CA PRO A 65 -8.39 7.43 6.54
C PRO A 65 -7.95 8.74 5.88
N GLY A 66 -6.73 9.22 6.17
CA GLY A 66 -6.23 10.47 5.60
C GLY A 66 -6.07 10.42 4.08
N PHE A 67 -5.42 9.38 3.56
CA PHE A 67 -5.30 9.18 2.11
C PHE A 67 -6.63 8.79 1.49
N HIS A 68 -7.42 7.94 2.16
CA HIS A 68 -8.78 7.63 1.71
C HIS A 68 -9.60 8.92 1.49
N GLN A 69 -9.61 9.85 2.44
CA GLN A 69 -10.31 11.13 2.29
C GLN A 69 -9.75 11.97 1.13
N ARG A 70 -8.44 12.00 0.96
CA ARG A 70 -7.77 12.74 -0.12
C ARG A 70 -8.22 12.28 -1.51
N PHE A 71 -8.37 10.96 -1.73
CA PHE A 71 -8.73 10.38 -3.02
C PHE A 71 -10.23 10.14 -3.23
N HIS A 72 -11.01 9.96 -2.17
CA HIS A 72 -12.48 9.99 -2.30
C HIS A 72 -13.02 11.42 -2.42
N GLY A 73 -12.19 12.40 -2.06
CA GLY A 73 -12.43 13.81 -2.29
C GLY A 73 -13.43 14.44 -1.34
N ASN A 74 -13.84 15.67 -1.67
CA ASN A 74 -14.93 16.36 -0.99
C ASN A 74 -16.30 15.88 -1.48
N LYS A 75 -17.40 16.54 -1.06
CA LYS A 75 -18.77 16.18 -1.48
C LYS A 75 -19.01 16.17 -3.00
N LEU A 76 -18.10 16.76 -3.79
CA LEU A 76 -18.13 16.79 -5.24
C LEU A 76 -17.24 15.70 -5.89
N GLY A 77 -16.63 14.83 -5.08
CA GLY A 77 -15.72 13.77 -5.55
C GLY A 77 -14.37 14.30 -6.07
N ARG A 78 -14.02 15.55 -5.76
CA ARG A 78 -12.77 16.17 -6.21
C ARG A 78 -11.64 15.91 -5.24
N TYR A 79 -10.47 15.62 -5.78
CA TYR A 79 -9.23 15.50 -5.03
C TYR A 79 -8.91 16.81 -4.29
N VAL A 80 -8.51 16.73 -3.02
CA VAL A 80 -8.21 17.91 -2.20
C VAL A 80 -6.86 17.73 -1.50
N ALA A 81 -5.82 18.29 -2.10
CA ALA A 81 -4.48 18.42 -1.52
C ALA A 81 -3.70 19.54 -2.22
N ASP A 82 -2.55 19.89 -1.68
CA ASP A 82 -1.63 20.93 -2.16
C ASP A 82 -1.04 20.64 -3.55
N ASP A 83 -1.07 19.39 -3.99
CA ASP A 83 -0.61 18.93 -5.30
C ASP A 83 -1.75 18.66 -6.31
N ALA A 84 -2.97 19.18 -6.05
CA ALA A 84 -4.15 18.92 -6.87
C ALA A 84 -3.92 19.20 -8.37
N ASP A 85 -3.31 20.33 -8.74
CA ASP A 85 -3.06 20.68 -10.15
C ASP A 85 -2.19 19.64 -10.86
N ARG A 86 -1.14 19.14 -10.17
CA ARG A 86 -0.25 18.11 -10.71
C ARG A 86 -0.97 16.77 -10.83
N PHE A 87 -1.79 16.46 -9.83
CA PHE A 87 -2.56 15.23 -9.79
C PHE A 87 -3.65 15.19 -10.88
N GLU A 88 -4.36 16.29 -11.11
CA GLU A 88 -5.34 16.42 -12.20
C GLU A 88 -4.68 16.27 -13.57
N LYS A 89 -3.50 16.86 -13.77
CA LYS A 89 -2.71 16.66 -14.99
C LYS A 89 -2.33 15.19 -15.19
N TYR A 90 -1.82 14.52 -14.15
CA TYR A 90 -1.51 13.10 -14.19
C TYR A 90 -2.75 12.25 -14.55
N MET A 91 -3.90 12.56 -13.95
CA MET A 91 -5.15 11.87 -14.26
C MET A 91 -5.55 12.03 -15.72
N ALA A 92 -5.50 13.25 -16.25
CA ALA A 92 -5.84 13.53 -17.65
C ALA A 92 -4.90 12.81 -18.62
N GLU A 93 -3.59 12.84 -18.36
CA GLU A 93 -2.56 12.18 -19.19
C GLU A 93 -2.71 10.65 -19.21
N ASN A 94 -3.20 10.06 -18.11
CA ASN A 94 -3.34 8.61 -17.97
C ASN A 94 -4.79 8.12 -18.14
N GLY A 95 -5.73 9.00 -18.51
CA GLY A 95 -7.13 8.65 -18.76
C GLY A 95 -7.95 8.26 -17.54
N TYR A 96 -7.57 8.71 -16.33
CA TYR A 96 -8.32 8.44 -15.11
C TYR A 96 -9.49 9.42 -14.94
N GLY A 97 -10.69 8.87 -14.71
CA GLY A 97 -11.91 9.66 -14.48
C GLY A 97 -12.17 9.99 -13.01
N LYS A 98 -11.68 9.18 -12.07
CA LYS A 98 -11.86 9.41 -10.62
C LYS A 98 -10.54 9.29 -9.86
N PRO A 99 -10.27 10.18 -8.88
CA PRO A 99 -9.06 10.09 -8.07
C PRO A 99 -8.92 8.76 -7.31
N VAL A 100 -10.04 8.16 -6.89
CA VAL A 100 -10.08 6.84 -6.23
C VAL A 100 -9.52 5.73 -7.11
N ASP A 101 -9.68 5.80 -8.43
CA ASP A 101 -9.14 4.78 -9.34
C ASP A 101 -7.60 4.84 -9.36
N VAL A 102 -7.02 6.04 -9.28
CA VAL A 102 -5.56 6.23 -9.15
C VAL A 102 -5.05 5.68 -7.82
N TRP A 103 -5.74 5.97 -6.72
CA TRP A 103 -5.39 5.45 -5.40
C TRP A 103 -5.40 3.92 -5.38
N PHE A 104 -6.45 3.33 -5.94
CA PHE A 104 -6.59 1.89 -6.04
C PHE A 104 -5.45 1.28 -6.87
N LYS A 105 -5.17 1.84 -8.05
CA LYS A 105 -4.05 1.41 -8.90
C LYS A 105 -2.71 1.55 -8.19
N SER A 106 -2.52 2.61 -7.40
CA SER A 106 -1.29 2.84 -6.64
C SER A 106 -1.07 1.73 -5.61
N ILE A 107 -2.10 1.36 -4.84
CA ILE A 107 -2.00 0.25 -3.88
C ILE A 107 -1.65 -1.06 -4.61
N ALA A 108 -2.35 -1.37 -5.69
CA ALA A 108 -2.07 -2.57 -6.49
C ALA A 108 -0.62 -2.61 -6.99
N THR A 109 -0.12 -1.48 -7.50
CA THR A 109 1.25 -1.34 -8.00
C THR A 109 2.28 -1.54 -6.88
N ILE A 110 2.06 -0.98 -5.70
CA ILE A 110 2.97 -1.15 -4.54
C ILE A 110 2.99 -2.60 -4.04
N LEU A 111 1.83 -3.27 -4.06
CA LEU A 111 1.74 -4.67 -3.67
C LEU A 111 2.54 -5.56 -4.63
N ASP A 112 2.41 -5.32 -5.93
CA ASP A 112 3.13 -6.06 -6.98
C ASP A 112 4.64 -5.75 -7.01
N LEU A 113 5.03 -4.52 -6.67
CA LEU A 113 6.41 -4.05 -6.69
C LEU A 113 7.36 -4.98 -5.93
N GLN A 114 8.24 -5.68 -6.65
CA GLN A 114 9.31 -6.43 -6.04
C GLN A 114 10.38 -5.46 -5.56
N PHE A 115 10.65 -5.44 -4.25
CA PHE A 115 11.72 -4.60 -3.74
C PHE A 115 13.04 -5.15 -4.25
N ASP A 116 13.84 -4.35 -4.96
CA ASP A 116 15.15 -4.80 -5.40
C ASP A 116 16.03 -5.09 -4.17
N LEU A 117 16.26 -6.39 -3.97
CA LEU A 117 17.05 -6.96 -2.89
C LEU A 117 18.54 -6.61 -3.00
N GLN A 118 18.98 -6.23 -4.20
CA GLN A 118 20.36 -5.90 -4.52
C GLN A 118 20.63 -4.39 -4.42
N GLY A 119 19.59 -3.55 -4.34
CA GLY A 119 19.72 -2.11 -4.17
C GLY A 119 20.13 -1.35 -5.44
N HIS A 120 19.93 -1.95 -6.61
CA HIS A 120 20.18 -1.36 -7.93
C HIS A 120 19.00 -0.55 -8.47
N TRP A 121 18.16 0.04 -7.61
CA TRP A 121 17.06 0.89 -8.07
C TRP A 121 17.62 1.96 -9.02
N LYS A 122 17.29 1.83 -10.31
CA LYS A 122 17.74 2.74 -11.36
C LYS A 122 17.12 4.12 -11.14
N GLU A 123 17.94 5.13 -11.43
CA GLU A 123 17.52 6.52 -11.66
C GLU A 123 16.36 6.62 -12.67
#